data_AF-A0AA50HUC6-F1
#
_entry.id   AF-A0AA50HUC6-F1
#
_cell.length_a   1.000
_cell.length_b   1.000
_cell.length_c   1.000
_cell.angle_alpha   90.00
_cell.angle_beta   90.00
_cell.angle_gamma   90.00
#
_symmetry.space_group_name_H-M   'P 1'
#
loop_
_entity.id
_entity.type
_entity.pdbx_description
1 polymer ?
#
loop_
_entity_poly.entity_id
_entity_poly.type
_entity_poly.pdbx_seq_one_letter_code
_entity_poly.pdbx_strand_id
1 'polypeptide(L)'
;MLANYGFVLFDLTYIPLRDFWLQGTVQLSVKVGPFQRVFPKRPVRIFPFNITPYYDWVKGIEPYRSTAAYLELVDELNSKLDEQALDGAGNVQQAQEIDKILAELRQDSAQMIIENPFQIANKTGTFERIKNRMRLHVFGSTDASATESFETFWSKDYLLKNGLTNQLVFFDQEIRPLIATNYFREIGENGQPVDNFALIDFPFFLIFLIDFLGRTRLISLRYRGSVGLMPCYGVGTISFCFYHFSVGCALFPSPCG
;
A
#
# COMPACT_ATOMS: atom_id res chain seq x y z
N MET A 1 -5.40 -5.98 24.27
CA MET A 1 -3.96 -5.60 24.14
C MET A 1 -3.34 -6.25 22.92
N LEU A 2 -3.19 -7.59 22.85
CA LEU A 2 -2.55 -8.28 21.72
C LEU A 2 -3.17 -7.98 20.35
N ALA A 3 -4.50 -7.88 20.27
CA ALA A 3 -5.20 -7.54 19.02
C ALA A 3 -4.85 -6.14 18.48
N ASN A 4 -4.65 -5.13 19.36
CA ASN A 4 -4.24 -3.80 18.92
C ASN A 4 -2.81 -3.83 18.36
N TYR A 5 -1.86 -4.43 19.09
CA TYR A 5 -0.49 -4.58 18.60
C TYR A 5 -0.41 -5.34 17.28
N GLY A 6 -1.20 -6.40 17.10
CA GLY A 6 -1.29 -7.11 15.83
C GLY A 6 -1.78 -6.22 14.69
N PHE A 7 -2.75 -5.35 14.96
CA PHE A 7 -3.30 -4.44 13.96
C PHE A 7 -2.32 -3.31 13.58
N VAL A 8 -1.61 -2.75 14.56
CA VAL A 8 -0.53 -1.79 14.32
C VAL A 8 0.60 -2.41 13.50
N LEU A 9 1.01 -3.65 13.83
CA LEU A 9 2.02 -4.37 13.06
C LEU A 9 1.55 -4.64 11.63
N PHE A 10 0.28 -5.01 11.46
CA PHE A 10 -0.33 -5.17 10.13
C PHE A 10 -0.27 -3.86 9.34
N ASP A 11 -0.65 -2.72 9.94
CA ASP A 11 -0.63 -1.41 9.28
C ASP A 11 0.79 -1.00 8.83
N LEU A 12 1.78 -1.15 9.71
CA LEU A 12 3.18 -0.84 9.43
C LEU A 12 3.73 -1.71 8.29
N THR A 13 3.30 -2.96 8.21
CA THR A 13 3.74 -3.91 7.18
C THR A 13 2.89 -3.88 5.91
N TYR A 14 1.75 -3.18 5.92
CA TYR A 14 0.81 -3.18 4.80
C TYR A 14 1.41 -2.62 3.53
N ILE A 15 2.02 -1.43 3.56
CA ILE A 15 2.60 -0.80 2.36
C ILE A 15 3.74 -1.66 1.79
N PRO A 16 4.76 -2.09 2.57
CA PRO A 16 5.82 -2.95 2.06
C PRO A 16 5.32 -4.30 1.50
N LEU A 17 4.26 -4.86 2.08
CA LEU A 17 3.68 -6.13 1.66
C LEU A 17 2.43 -5.98 0.77
N ARG A 18 2.13 -4.78 0.26
CA ARG A 18 0.89 -4.54 -0.50
C ARG A 18 0.78 -5.45 -1.71
N ASP A 19 1.88 -5.69 -2.42
CA ASP A 19 1.91 -6.56 -3.60
C ASP A 19 1.56 -8.01 -3.24
N PHE A 20 2.00 -8.46 -2.06
CA PHE A 20 1.61 -9.76 -1.52
C PHE A 20 0.12 -9.77 -1.17
N TRP A 21 -0.43 -8.72 -0.57
CA TRP A 21 -1.85 -8.61 -0.26
C TRP A 21 -2.75 -8.52 -1.50
N LEU A 22 -2.24 -7.92 -2.58
CA LEU A 22 -2.94 -7.79 -3.87
C LEU A 22 -2.95 -9.09 -4.66
N GLN A 23 -1.78 -9.72 -4.83
CA GLN A 23 -1.62 -10.89 -5.69
C GLN A 23 -1.79 -12.21 -4.92
N GLY A 24 -1.58 -12.21 -3.61
CA GLY A 24 -1.53 -13.40 -2.77
C GLY A 24 -0.37 -14.34 -3.11
N THR A 25 0.62 -13.87 -3.88
CA THR A 25 1.72 -14.72 -4.37
C THR A 25 3.03 -14.49 -3.63
N VAL A 26 3.81 -15.57 -3.49
CA VAL A 26 5.15 -15.50 -2.90
C VAL A 26 6.17 -16.02 -3.90
N GLN A 27 7.26 -15.26 -4.04
CA GLN A 27 8.45 -15.67 -4.74
C GLN A 27 9.67 -15.23 -3.92
N LEU A 28 10.40 -16.20 -3.39
CA LEU A 28 11.59 -15.95 -2.58
C LEU A 28 12.81 -15.88 -3.49
N SER A 29 13.62 -14.84 -3.31
CA SER A 29 14.93 -14.73 -3.95
C SER A 29 16.01 -14.78 -2.89
N VAL A 30 16.91 -15.76 -2.99
CA VAL A 30 18.05 -15.92 -2.10
C VAL A 30 19.30 -15.53 -2.89
N LYS A 31 20.02 -14.52 -2.39
CA LYS A 31 21.31 -14.09 -2.93
C LYS A 31 22.41 -14.36 -1.91
N VAL A 32 23.25 -15.36 -2.15
CA VAL A 32 24.40 -15.71 -1.32
C VAL A 32 25.66 -15.61 -2.18
N GLY A 33 26.39 -14.50 -2.04
CA GLY A 33 27.54 -14.20 -2.88
C GLY A 33 27.15 -14.12 -4.38
N PRO A 34 27.80 -14.91 -5.26
CA PRO A 34 27.44 -14.96 -6.68
C PRO A 34 26.20 -15.82 -6.97
N PHE A 35 25.70 -16.60 -6.00
CA PHE A 35 24.56 -17.47 -6.20
C PHE A 35 23.26 -16.70 -5.98
N GLN A 36 22.52 -16.45 -7.06
CA GLN A 36 21.16 -15.95 -7.00
C GLN A 36 20.22 -17.05 -7.46
N ARG A 37 19.36 -17.53 -6.55
CA ARG A 37 18.28 -18.45 -6.89
C ARG A 37 16.94 -17.89 -6.47
N VAL A 38 15.98 -18.04 -7.38
CA VAL A 38 14.58 -17.68 -7.16
C VAL A 38 13.78 -18.96 -7.02
N PHE A 39 13.04 -19.10 -5.92
CA PHE A 39 12.20 -20.24 -5.63
C PHE A 39 10.85 -19.79 -5.08
N PRO A 40 9.72 -20.33 -5.56
CA PRO A 40 9.55 -21.17 -6.75
C PRO A 40 9.80 -20.41 -8.08
N LYS A 41 10.05 -21.16 -9.18
CA LYS A 41 10.29 -20.57 -10.52
C LYS A 41 9.12 -19.70 -11.00
N ARG A 42 7.90 -20.10 -10.67
CA ARG A 42 6.67 -19.33 -10.88
C ARG A 42 6.10 -18.93 -9.52
N PRO A 43 5.60 -17.69 -9.35
CA PRO A 43 4.98 -17.26 -8.09
C PRO A 43 3.79 -18.15 -7.76
N VAL A 44 3.73 -18.66 -6.52
CA VAL A 44 2.63 -19.51 -6.05
C VAL A 44 1.67 -18.68 -5.24
N ARG A 45 0.37 -18.75 -5.56
CA ARG A 45 -0.69 -18.09 -4.80
C ARG A 45 -0.98 -18.88 -3.54
N ILE A 46 -0.58 -18.32 -2.39
CA ILE A 46 -0.80 -18.92 -1.07
C ILE A 46 -2.09 -18.38 -0.46
N PHE A 47 -2.43 -17.14 -0.79
CA PHE A 47 -3.58 -16.44 -0.20
C PHE A 47 -4.68 -16.23 -1.25
N PRO A 48 -5.89 -16.77 -1.04
CA PRO A 48 -6.92 -16.73 -2.07
C PRO A 48 -7.73 -15.41 -2.08
N PHE A 49 -7.61 -14.55 -1.08
CA PHE A 49 -8.41 -13.32 -0.99
C PHE A 49 -7.58 -12.04 -1.09
N ASN A 50 -8.15 -11.02 -1.71
CA ASN A 50 -7.56 -9.70 -1.84
C ASN A 50 -8.12 -8.78 -0.74
N ILE A 51 -7.26 -8.32 0.16
CA ILE A 51 -7.65 -7.38 1.22
C ILE A 51 -7.51 -5.92 0.83
N THR A 52 -6.81 -5.62 -0.29
CA THR A 52 -6.49 -4.25 -0.66
C THR A 52 -7.70 -3.34 -0.87
N PRO A 53 -8.84 -3.80 -1.45
CA PRO A 53 -10.02 -2.94 -1.61
C PRO A 53 -10.60 -2.44 -0.28
N TYR A 54 -10.37 -3.17 0.82
CA TYR A 54 -10.89 -2.83 2.14
C TYR A 54 -9.92 -2.00 2.98
N TYR A 55 -8.65 -1.91 2.60
CA TYR A 55 -7.61 -1.26 3.39
C TYR A 55 -6.85 -0.15 2.64
N ASP A 56 -6.88 -0.12 1.32
CA ASP A 56 -6.22 0.92 0.52
C ASP A 56 -6.72 2.33 0.89
N TRP A 57 -8.01 2.49 1.21
CA TRP A 57 -8.58 3.76 1.69
C TRP A 57 -7.94 4.23 3.01
N VAL A 58 -7.48 3.29 3.86
CA VAL A 58 -6.82 3.60 5.13
C VAL A 58 -5.49 4.29 4.87
N LYS A 59 -4.76 3.83 3.85
CA LYS A 59 -3.46 4.39 3.47
C LYS A 59 -3.55 5.43 2.36
N GLY A 60 -4.75 5.86 1.96
CA GLY A 60 -4.97 6.81 0.86
C GLY A 60 -4.38 6.33 -0.46
N ILE A 61 -4.49 5.03 -0.73
CA ILE A 61 -3.95 4.39 -1.92
C ILE A 61 -5.06 4.27 -2.97
N GLU A 62 -4.74 4.66 -4.20
CA GLU A 62 -5.62 4.54 -5.35
C GLU A 62 -4.90 3.86 -6.51
N PRO A 63 -5.61 3.13 -7.39
CA PRO A 63 -5.05 2.66 -8.65
C PRO A 63 -4.50 3.84 -9.46
N TYR A 64 -3.30 3.68 -10.01
CA TYR A 64 -2.72 4.76 -10.82
C TYR A 64 -3.49 4.91 -12.13
N ARG A 65 -3.98 6.13 -12.40
CA ARG A 65 -4.98 6.42 -13.44
C ARG A 65 -4.65 5.79 -14.80
N SER A 66 -3.47 6.05 -15.35
CA SER A 66 -3.13 5.57 -16.70
C SER A 66 -2.98 4.05 -16.78
N THR A 67 -2.38 3.42 -15.76
CA THR A 67 -2.26 1.95 -15.72
C THR A 67 -3.60 1.27 -15.46
N ALA A 68 -4.52 1.91 -14.72
CA ALA A 68 -5.87 1.40 -14.53
C ALA A 68 -6.68 1.46 -15.83
N ALA A 69 -6.65 2.61 -16.52
CA ALA A 69 -7.28 2.79 -17.82
C ALA A 69 -6.72 1.81 -18.87
N TYR A 70 -5.41 1.56 -18.86
CA TYR A 70 -4.78 0.56 -19.73
C TYR A 70 -5.35 -0.85 -19.49
N LEU A 71 -5.50 -1.27 -18.23
CA LEU A 71 -6.08 -2.58 -17.90
C LEU A 71 -7.57 -2.67 -18.26
N GLU A 72 -8.32 -1.58 -18.09
CA GLU A 72 -9.72 -1.48 -18.51
C GLU A 72 -9.85 -1.62 -20.03
N LEU A 73 -8.94 -1.02 -20.80
CA LEU A 73 -8.90 -1.15 -22.25
C LEU A 73 -8.59 -2.60 -22.70
N VAL A 74 -7.73 -3.31 -21.96
CA VAL A 74 -7.50 -4.75 -22.18
C VAL A 74 -8.75 -5.57 -21.85
N ASP A 75 -9.49 -5.21 -20.80
CA ASP A 75 -10.74 -5.89 -20.45
C ASP A 75 -11.84 -5.63 -21.50
N GLU A 76 -11.91 -4.43 -22.05
CA GLU A 76 -12.77 -4.11 -23.19
C GLU A 76 -12.40 -4.96 -24.40
N LEU A 77 -11.10 -5.05 -24.74
CA LEU A 77 -10.60 -5.92 -25.81
C LEU A 77 -11.07 -7.36 -25.59
N ASN A 78 -10.82 -7.91 -24.40
CA ASN A 78 -11.16 -9.30 -24.04
C ASN A 78 -12.68 -9.58 -24.13
N SER A 79 -13.52 -8.59 -23.83
CA SER A 79 -14.98 -8.74 -23.91
C SER A 79 -15.50 -8.77 -25.36
N LYS A 80 -14.78 -8.14 -26.29
CA LYS A 80 -15.14 -8.01 -27.70
C LYS A 80 -14.41 -9.00 -28.61
N LEU A 81 -13.36 -9.64 -28.11
CA LEU A 81 -12.50 -10.53 -28.89
C LEU A 81 -13.13 -11.91 -29.07
N ASP A 82 -13.28 -12.29 -30.34
CA ASP A 82 -13.41 -13.66 -30.79
C ASP A 82 -12.39 -13.85 -31.93
N GLU A 83 -11.88 -15.07 -32.14
CA GLU A 83 -10.90 -15.36 -33.20
C GLU A 83 -11.45 -14.95 -34.58
N GLN A 84 -12.75 -15.14 -34.81
CA GLN A 84 -13.47 -14.75 -36.04
C GLN A 84 -13.71 -13.25 -36.16
N ALA A 85 -13.67 -12.50 -35.06
CA ALA A 85 -13.76 -11.04 -35.11
C ALA A 85 -12.39 -10.43 -35.44
N LEU A 86 -11.32 -11.08 -34.97
CA LEU A 86 -9.95 -10.64 -35.17
C LEU A 86 -9.48 -10.86 -36.62
N ASP A 87 -9.84 -11.96 -37.28
CA ASP A 87 -9.48 -12.24 -38.68
C ASP A 87 -10.29 -11.41 -39.71
N GLY A 88 -11.32 -10.69 -39.26
CA GLY A 88 -12.19 -9.87 -40.10
C GLY A 88 -13.26 -10.66 -40.86
N ALA A 89 -13.44 -11.95 -40.57
CA ALA A 89 -14.51 -12.78 -41.12
C ALA A 89 -15.87 -12.54 -40.41
N GLY A 90 -15.86 -11.87 -39.26
CA GLY A 90 -17.03 -11.46 -38.49
C GLY A 90 -17.64 -10.11 -38.90
N ASN A 91 -18.28 -9.44 -37.94
CA ASN A 91 -18.91 -8.14 -38.16
C ASN A 91 -17.85 -7.05 -38.42
N VAL A 92 -17.94 -6.36 -39.57
CA VAL A 92 -17.02 -5.27 -39.97
C VAL A 92 -16.92 -4.17 -38.92
N GLN A 93 -18.03 -3.83 -38.25
CA GLN A 93 -18.02 -2.81 -37.18
C GLN A 93 -17.21 -3.26 -35.97
N GLN A 94 -17.36 -4.53 -35.57
CA GLN A 94 -16.61 -5.11 -34.46
C GLN A 94 -15.11 -5.18 -34.78
N ALA A 95 -14.75 -5.56 -36.01
CA ALA A 95 -13.36 -5.59 -36.45
C ALA A 95 -12.71 -4.18 -36.40
N GLN A 96 -13.45 -3.13 -36.80
CA GLN A 96 -12.98 -1.74 -36.69
C GLN A 96 -12.80 -1.29 -35.24
N GLU A 97 -13.71 -1.67 -34.34
CA GLU A 97 -13.57 -1.39 -32.90
C GLU A 97 -12.35 -2.10 -32.30
N ILE A 98 -12.11 -3.36 -32.64
CA ILE A 98 -10.93 -4.11 -32.19
C ILE A 98 -9.65 -3.44 -32.71
N ASP A 99 -9.59 -3.07 -33.98
CA ASP A 99 -8.43 -2.40 -34.56
C ASP A 99 -8.15 -1.05 -33.87
N LYS A 100 -9.20 -0.33 -33.46
CA LYS A 100 -9.09 0.91 -32.66
C LYS A 100 -8.52 0.62 -31.27
N ILE A 101 -9.06 -0.36 -30.55
CA ILE A 101 -8.57 -0.74 -29.21
C ILE A 101 -7.11 -1.20 -29.27
N LEU A 102 -6.73 -2.00 -30.28
CA LEU A 102 -5.34 -2.43 -30.47
C LEU A 102 -4.41 -1.25 -30.81
N ALA A 103 -4.88 -0.23 -31.53
CA ALA A 103 -4.11 0.98 -31.77
C ALA A 103 -3.91 1.79 -30.47
N GLU A 104 -4.96 1.95 -29.67
CA GLU A 104 -4.92 2.63 -28.37
C GLU A 104 -4.00 1.90 -27.39
N LEU A 105 -4.06 0.56 -27.29
CA LEU A 105 -3.16 -0.23 -26.45
C LEU A 105 -1.69 -0.05 -26.83
N ARG A 106 -1.37 0.06 -28.13
CA ARG A 106 0.00 0.33 -28.59
C ARG A 106 0.45 1.72 -28.18
N GLN A 107 -0.40 2.74 -28.38
CA GLN A 107 -0.13 4.11 -27.98
C GLN A 107 0.07 4.23 -26.47
N ASP A 108 -0.83 3.67 -25.67
CA ASP A 108 -0.76 3.70 -24.20
C ASP A 108 0.46 2.94 -23.68
N SER A 109 0.84 1.83 -24.33
CA SER A 109 2.06 1.10 -24.00
C SER A 109 3.31 1.96 -24.25
N ALA A 110 3.38 2.64 -25.39
CA ALA A 110 4.48 3.55 -25.70
C ALA A 110 4.54 4.73 -24.71
N GLN A 111 3.39 5.32 -24.39
CA GLN A 111 3.30 6.42 -23.42
C GLN A 111 3.72 5.96 -22.02
N MET A 112 3.25 4.80 -21.57
CA MET A 112 3.63 4.22 -20.27
C MET A 112 5.14 3.97 -20.17
N ILE A 113 5.80 3.58 -21.26
CA ILE A 113 7.27 3.41 -21.33
C ILE A 113 8.01 4.73 -21.20
N ILE A 114 7.49 5.80 -21.82
CA ILE A 114 8.11 7.13 -21.77
C ILE A 114 7.90 7.79 -20.41
N GLU A 115 6.67 7.78 -19.89
CA GLU A 115 6.31 8.45 -18.64
C GLU A 115 6.82 7.72 -17.39
N ASN A 116 7.02 6.40 -17.48
CA ASN A 116 7.43 5.55 -16.36
C ASN A 116 6.62 5.80 -15.07
N PRO A 117 5.29 5.57 -15.09
CA PRO A 117 4.42 5.88 -13.94
C PRO A 117 4.78 5.09 -12.67
N PHE A 118 5.53 4.00 -12.79
CA PHE A 118 6.00 3.16 -11.69
C PHE A 118 7.08 3.82 -10.83
N GLN A 119 7.71 4.90 -11.31
CA GLN A 119 8.72 5.62 -10.54
C GLN A 119 8.13 6.26 -9.28
N ILE A 120 6.92 6.82 -9.39
CA ILE A 120 6.23 7.52 -8.29
C ILE A 120 5.95 6.56 -7.13
N ALA A 121 5.61 5.30 -7.44
CA ALA A 121 5.33 4.25 -6.46
C ALA A 121 6.58 3.48 -5.98
N ASN A 122 7.80 3.92 -6.36
CA ASN A 122 9.06 3.19 -6.12
C ASN A 122 9.05 1.74 -6.66
N LYS A 123 8.42 1.54 -7.82
CA LYS A 123 8.20 0.24 -8.48
C LYS A 123 8.96 0.09 -9.80
N THR A 124 10.04 0.85 -9.99
CA THR A 124 10.85 0.80 -11.23
C THR A 124 11.34 -0.62 -11.55
N GLY A 125 11.69 -1.41 -10.53
CA GLY A 125 12.06 -2.83 -10.73
C GLY A 125 10.92 -3.71 -11.26
N THR A 126 9.67 -3.42 -10.89
CA THR A 126 8.49 -4.07 -11.46
C THR A 126 8.31 -3.66 -12.92
N PHE A 127 8.55 -2.39 -13.24
CA PHE A 127 8.46 -1.91 -14.61
C PHE A 127 9.50 -2.52 -15.54
N GLU A 128 10.75 -2.63 -15.09
CA GLU A 128 11.79 -3.36 -15.84
C GLU A 128 11.41 -4.83 -16.05
N ARG A 129 10.78 -5.46 -15.06
CA ARG A 129 10.30 -6.84 -15.19
C ARG A 129 9.20 -6.97 -16.24
N ILE A 130 8.26 -6.04 -16.28
CA ILE A 130 7.21 -5.98 -17.31
C ILE A 130 7.86 -5.89 -18.70
N LYS A 131 8.76 -4.91 -18.90
CA LYS A 131 9.46 -4.72 -20.18
C LYS A 131 10.24 -5.97 -20.59
N ASN A 132 11.00 -6.58 -19.68
CA ASN A 132 11.77 -7.78 -19.97
C ASN A 132 10.90 -9.00 -20.29
N ARG A 133 9.77 -9.18 -19.59
CA ARG A 133 8.81 -10.26 -19.90
C ARG A 133 8.23 -10.09 -21.30
N MET A 134 7.89 -8.87 -21.69
CA MET A 134 7.37 -8.60 -23.03
C MET A 134 8.42 -8.85 -24.12
N ARG A 135 9.64 -8.35 -23.94
CA ARG A 135 10.76 -8.61 -24.88
C ARG A 135 11.06 -10.09 -25.05
N LEU A 136 11.14 -10.83 -23.94
CA LEU A 136 11.39 -12.27 -23.96
C LEU A 136 10.26 -13.04 -24.63
N HIS A 137 9.02 -12.63 -24.44
CA HIS A 137 7.86 -13.31 -25.02
C HIS A 137 7.73 -13.06 -26.52
N VAL A 138 8.01 -11.85 -26.98
CA VAL A 138 7.89 -11.46 -28.40
C VAL A 138 9.11 -11.85 -29.23
N PHE A 139 10.32 -11.57 -28.71
CA PHE A 139 11.58 -11.71 -29.46
C PHE A 139 12.49 -12.84 -28.97
N GLY A 140 12.20 -13.43 -27.82
CA GLY A 140 13.06 -14.46 -27.22
C GLY A 140 14.34 -13.93 -26.59
N SER A 141 14.54 -12.60 -26.53
CA SER A 141 15.73 -11.96 -25.95
C SER A 141 15.36 -10.70 -25.15
N THR A 142 16.26 -10.22 -24.29
CA THR A 142 16.08 -8.97 -23.53
C THR A 142 16.71 -7.75 -24.19
N ASP A 143 17.39 -7.93 -25.32
CA ASP A 143 18.16 -6.89 -26.00
C ASP A 143 17.29 -6.03 -26.93
N ALA A 144 16.07 -6.49 -27.23
CA ALA A 144 15.12 -5.78 -28.07
C ALA A 144 14.49 -4.54 -27.38
N SER A 145 13.93 -3.64 -28.18
CA SER A 145 13.21 -2.47 -27.66
C SER A 145 11.97 -2.89 -26.88
N ALA A 146 11.74 -2.25 -25.73
CA ALA A 146 10.52 -2.48 -24.95
C ALA A 146 9.30 -1.98 -25.73
N THR A 147 9.38 -0.77 -26.31
CA THR A 147 8.29 -0.17 -27.08
C THR A 147 7.90 -1.06 -28.24
N GLU A 148 8.88 -1.53 -29.01
CA GLU A 148 8.66 -2.42 -30.14
C GLU A 148 8.04 -3.76 -29.72
N SER A 149 8.41 -4.28 -28.54
CA SER A 149 7.80 -5.52 -28.02
C SER A 149 6.32 -5.35 -27.72
N PHE A 150 5.91 -4.23 -27.13
CA PHE A 150 4.49 -3.94 -26.89
C PHE A 150 3.74 -3.65 -28.20
N GLU A 151 4.35 -2.91 -29.11
CA GLU A 151 3.78 -2.63 -30.44
C GLU A 151 3.54 -3.91 -31.23
N THR A 152 4.49 -4.83 -31.20
CA THR A 152 4.40 -6.13 -31.87
C THR A 152 3.37 -7.03 -31.17
N PHE A 153 3.39 -7.12 -29.84
CA PHE A 153 2.46 -7.95 -29.08
C PHE A 153 1.00 -7.59 -29.35
N TRP A 154 0.67 -6.29 -29.36
CA TRP A 154 -0.67 -5.78 -29.65
C TRP A 154 -0.97 -5.61 -31.15
N SER A 155 -0.12 -6.15 -32.03
CA SER A 155 -0.43 -6.19 -33.46
C SER A 155 -1.36 -7.35 -33.78
N LYS A 156 -2.34 -7.08 -34.65
CA LYS A 156 -3.28 -8.10 -35.15
C LYS A 156 -2.57 -9.30 -35.77
N ASP A 157 -1.54 -9.05 -36.58
CA ASP A 157 -0.74 -10.09 -37.22
C ASP A 157 -0.06 -11.02 -36.21
N TYR A 158 0.49 -10.47 -35.11
CA TYR A 158 1.14 -11.27 -34.07
C TYR A 158 0.13 -12.12 -33.29
N LEU A 159 -1.01 -11.53 -32.91
CA LEU A 159 -2.07 -12.22 -32.17
C LEU A 159 -2.67 -13.39 -32.99
N LEU A 160 -2.94 -13.16 -34.28
CA LEU A 160 -3.44 -14.21 -35.19
C LEU A 160 -2.42 -15.32 -35.39
N LYS A 161 -1.14 -14.97 -35.60
CA LYS A 161 -0.07 -15.95 -35.86
C LYS A 161 0.26 -16.83 -34.66
N ASN A 162 0.22 -16.28 -33.44
CA ASN A 162 0.68 -16.96 -32.23
C ASN A 162 -0.46 -17.52 -31.35
N GLY A 163 -1.70 -17.50 -31.86
CA GLY A 163 -2.88 -18.02 -31.20
C GLY A 163 -3.38 -17.09 -30.09
N LEU A 164 -4.54 -16.48 -30.32
CA LEU A 164 -5.06 -15.39 -29.49
C LEU A 164 -5.18 -15.75 -28.01
N THR A 165 -5.80 -16.90 -27.70
CA THR A 165 -6.03 -17.33 -26.31
C THR A 165 -4.72 -17.45 -25.53
N ASN A 166 -3.65 -17.96 -26.15
CA ASN A 166 -2.37 -18.13 -25.48
C ASN A 166 -1.72 -16.78 -25.14
N GLN A 167 -1.89 -15.78 -26.02
CA GLN A 167 -1.35 -14.43 -25.80
C GLN A 167 -2.08 -13.71 -24.66
N LEU A 168 -3.40 -13.82 -24.61
CA LEU A 168 -4.20 -13.26 -23.53
C LEU A 168 -3.91 -13.95 -22.19
N VAL A 169 -3.79 -15.28 -22.18
CA VAL A 169 -3.40 -16.03 -20.97
C VAL A 169 -2.01 -15.60 -20.47
N PHE A 170 -1.04 -15.43 -21.38
CA PHE A 170 0.27 -14.88 -21.01
C PHE A 170 0.14 -13.49 -20.39
N PHE A 171 -0.60 -12.57 -21.03
CA PHE A 171 -0.76 -11.21 -20.54
C PHE A 171 -1.42 -11.21 -19.14
N ASP A 172 -2.52 -11.93 -18.97
CA ASP A 172 -3.28 -11.99 -17.72
C ASP A 172 -2.48 -12.63 -16.58
N GLN A 173 -1.61 -13.60 -16.87
CA GLN A 173 -0.82 -14.29 -15.84
C GLN A 173 0.52 -13.61 -15.54
N GLU A 174 1.17 -13.01 -16.53
CA GLU A 174 2.56 -12.54 -16.40
C GLU A 174 2.71 -11.01 -16.44
N ILE A 175 1.79 -10.28 -17.07
CA ILE A 175 1.90 -8.83 -17.27
C ILE A 175 0.89 -8.07 -16.41
N ARG A 176 -0.40 -8.39 -16.54
CA ARG A 176 -1.51 -7.79 -15.77
C ARG A 176 -1.23 -7.68 -14.27
N PRO A 177 -0.80 -8.74 -13.55
CA PRO A 177 -0.59 -8.64 -12.11
C PRO A 177 0.52 -7.66 -11.75
N LEU A 178 1.53 -7.50 -12.60
CA LEU A 178 2.62 -6.55 -12.38
C LEU A 178 2.14 -5.10 -12.58
N ILE A 179 1.34 -4.85 -13.63
CA ILE A 179 0.76 -3.53 -13.90
C ILE A 179 -0.19 -3.12 -12.77
N ALA A 180 -1.04 -4.04 -12.32
CA ALA A 180 -1.99 -3.82 -11.23
C ALA A 180 -1.34 -3.45 -9.89
N THR A 181 -0.03 -3.72 -9.71
CA THR A 181 0.67 -3.28 -8.51
C THR A 181 0.93 -1.78 -8.48
N ASN A 182 0.83 -1.07 -9.61
CA ASN A 182 1.05 0.36 -9.65
C ASN A 182 -0.08 1.11 -8.94
N TYR A 183 0.29 2.06 -8.11
CA TYR A 183 -0.67 2.83 -7.33
C TYR A 183 -0.18 4.26 -7.14
N PHE A 184 -1.10 5.16 -6.88
CA PHE A 184 -0.84 6.51 -6.42
C PHE A 184 -1.22 6.61 -4.95
N ARG A 185 -0.46 7.40 -4.18
CA ARG A 185 -0.80 7.70 -2.79
C ARG A 185 -0.97 9.20 -2.66
N GLU A 186 -2.16 9.62 -2.25
CA GLU A 186 -2.47 11.02 -2.08
C GLU A 186 -1.62 11.63 -0.96
N ILE A 187 -1.18 12.87 -1.17
CA ILE A 187 -0.45 13.66 -0.20
C ILE A 187 -1.42 14.72 0.33
N GLY A 188 -1.64 14.72 1.64
CA GLY A 188 -2.52 15.69 2.30
C GLY A 188 -1.91 17.09 2.35
N GLU A 189 -2.70 18.07 2.79
CA GLU A 189 -2.28 19.48 2.94
C GLU A 189 -1.09 19.67 3.89
N ASN A 190 -0.83 18.70 4.77
CA ASN A 190 0.31 18.68 5.69
C ASN A 190 1.61 18.16 5.04
N GLY A 191 1.60 17.83 3.75
CA GLY A 191 2.75 17.29 3.02
C GLY A 191 3.08 15.84 3.36
N GLN A 192 2.25 15.17 4.17
CA GLN A 192 2.38 13.75 4.49
C GLN A 192 1.41 12.94 3.64
N PRO A 193 1.76 11.69 3.32
CA PRO A 193 0.81 10.79 2.70
C PRO A 193 -0.43 10.61 3.59
N VAL A 194 -1.61 10.53 2.97
CA VAL A 194 -2.88 10.32 3.68
C VAL A 194 -2.80 9.02 4.51
N ASP A 195 -3.19 9.11 5.78
CA ASP A 195 -3.23 7.98 6.70
C ASP A 195 -4.41 8.12 7.67
N ASN A 196 -5.43 7.30 7.45
CA ASN A 196 -6.66 7.25 8.21
C ASN A 196 -6.62 6.19 9.33
N PHE A 197 -5.47 5.57 9.59
CA PHE A 197 -5.33 4.50 10.59
C PHE A 197 -5.83 4.91 11.98
N ALA A 198 -5.66 6.18 12.36
CA ALA A 198 -6.14 6.73 13.63
C ALA A 198 -7.66 6.55 13.82
N LEU A 199 -8.46 6.60 12.75
CA LEU A 199 -9.90 6.35 12.83
C LEU A 199 -10.21 4.92 13.27
N ILE A 200 -9.37 3.96 12.87
CA ILE A 200 -9.55 2.55 13.19
C ILE A 200 -8.99 2.21 14.59
N ASP A 201 -7.90 2.85 15.01
CA ASP A 201 -7.32 2.63 16.35
C ASP A 201 -8.13 3.35 17.47
N PHE A 202 -8.86 4.41 17.14
CA PHE A 202 -9.59 5.23 18.12
C PHE A 202 -10.52 4.45 19.08
N PRO A 203 -11.32 3.45 18.64
CA PRO A 203 -12.13 2.65 19.57
C PRO A 203 -11.29 1.85 20.56
N PHE A 204 -10.12 1.33 20.15
CA PHE A 204 -9.22 0.62 21.05
C PHE A 204 -8.63 1.57 22.08
N PHE A 205 -8.20 2.75 21.64
CA PHE A 205 -7.75 3.82 22.53
C PHE A 205 -8.83 4.18 23.56
N LEU A 206 -10.10 4.32 23.15
CA LEU A 206 -11.20 4.65 24.05
C LEU A 206 -11.42 3.57 25.12
N ILE A 207 -11.35 2.29 24.75
CA ILE A 207 -11.46 1.17 25.71
C ILE A 207 -10.33 1.25 26.74
N PHE A 208 -9.09 1.50 26.30
CA PHE A 208 -7.96 1.66 27.21
C PHE A 208 -8.07 2.88 28.11
N LEU A 209 -8.56 3.99 27.57
CA LEU A 209 -8.81 5.20 28.35
C LEU A 209 -9.84 4.93 29.46
N ILE A 210 -10.92 4.21 29.16
CA ILE A 210 -11.95 3.87 30.14
C ILE A 210 -11.40 2.92 31.22
N ASP A 211 -10.65 1.87 30.84
CA ASP A 211 -10.01 0.96 31.80
C ASP A 211 -9.02 1.71 32.72
N PHE A 212 -8.20 2.59 32.14
CA PHE A 212 -7.25 3.42 32.88
C PHE A 212 -7.95 4.36 33.87
N LEU A 213 -9.00 5.05 33.43
CA LEU A 213 -9.79 5.94 34.30
C LEU A 213 -10.51 5.15 35.40
N GLY A 214 -11.06 3.97 35.09
CA GLY A 214 -11.69 3.08 36.06
C GLY A 214 -10.72 2.64 37.15
N ARG A 215 -9.53 2.15 36.76
CA ARG A 215 -8.47 1.77 37.71
C ARG A 215 -8.00 2.95 38.56
N THR A 216 -7.79 4.10 37.94
CA THR A 216 -7.37 5.32 38.64
C THR A 216 -8.39 5.75 39.68
N ARG A 217 -9.70 5.71 39.33
CA ARG A 217 -10.77 6.03 40.27
C ARG A 217 -10.85 5.02 41.41
N LEU A 218 -10.74 3.72 41.16
CA LEU A 218 -10.75 2.70 42.21
C LEU A 218 -9.58 2.88 43.20
N ILE A 219 -8.38 3.18 42.71
CA ILE A 219 -7.20 3.47 43.54
C ILE A 219 -7.44 4.76 44.34
N SER A 220 -7.88 5.83 43.67
CA SER A 220 -8.22 7.11 44.33
C SER A 220 -9.25 6.93 45.44
N LEU A 221 -10.26 6.08 45.25
CA LEU A 221 -11.28 5.78 46.26
C LEU A 221 -10.74 4.92 47.41
N ARG A 222 -9.85 3.96 47.14
CA ARG A 222 -9.27 3.07 48.16
C ARG A 222 -8.20 3.76 49.03
N TYR A 223 -7.48 4.73 48.47
CA TYR A 223 -6.43 5.48 49.17
C TYR A 223 -6.85 6.89 49.61
N ARG A 224 -8.14 7.22 49.48
CA ARG A 224 -8.75 8.43 50.07
C ARG A 224 -8.84 8.42 51.61
N GLY A 225 -8.28 7.40 52.26
CA GLY A 225 -8.16 7.27 53.72
C GLY A 225 -6.72 7.33 54.26
N SER A 226 -5.71 7.67 53.44
CA SER A 226 -4.31 7.74 53.90
C SER A 226 -3.59 9.03 53.50
N VAL A 227 -4.35 10.12 53.39
CA VAL A 227 -3.84 11.48 53.63
C VAL A 227 -4.71 12.05 54.74
N GLY A 228 -4.30 11.80 55.98
CA GLY A 228 -5.03 12.26 57.16
C GLY A 228 -4.84 11.35 58.37
N LEU A 229 -3.63 11.35 58.93
CA LEU A 229 -3.34 11.29 60.38
C LEU A 229 -1.85 10.99 60.52
N MET A 230 -1.03 12.03 60.35
CA MET A 230 0.21 12.08 61.10
C MET A 230 -0.21 12.06 62.59
N PRO A 231 0.26 11.12 63.42
CA PRO A 231 -0.10 11.13 64.83
C PRO A 231 0.54 12.36 65.46
N CYS A 232 -0.27 13.39 65.72
CA CYS A 232 0.09 14.46 66.64
C CYS A 232 0.22 13.85 68.04
N TYR A 233 1.41 13.40 68.42
CA TYR A 233 1.76 13.25 69.82
C TYR A 233 1.99 14.65 70.38
N GLY A 234 0.94 15.22 70.97
CA GLY A 234 1.03 16.43 71.76
C GLY A 234 1.28 16.10 73.23
N VAL A 235 2.46 16.41 73.73
CA VAL A 235 2.65 16.86 75.11
C VAL A 235 3.49 18.13 75.04
N GLY A 236 2.89 19.28 75.35
CA GLY A 236 3.59 20.56 75.53
C GLY A 236 3.38 21.56 74.38
N THR A 237 2.30 22.32 74.50
CA THR A 237 2.05 23.68 73.96
C THR A 237 3.24 24.43 73.32
N ILE A 238 3.31 24.48 72.00
CA ILE A 238 2.91 25.61 71.12
C ILE A 238 3.42 25.31 69.70
N SER A 239 2.49 25.38 68.76
CA SER A 239 2.64 25.13 67.33
C SER A 239 3.15 26.38 66.61
N PHE A 240 4.06 26.23 65.65
CA PHE A 240 4.03 27.05 64.43
C PHE A 240 4.43 26.20 63.22
N CYS A 241 3.41 25.91 62.41
CA CYS A 241 3.53 25.35 61.07
C CYS A 241 3.74 26.52 60.11
N PHE A 242 4.80 26.50 59.30
CA PHE A 242 4.91 27.35 58.11
C PHE A 242 5.14 26.44 56.90
N TYR A 243 4.05 26.03 56.24
CA TYR A 243 4.10 25.69 54.82
C TYR A 243 3.80 26.97 54.06
N HIS A 244 4.86 27.60 53.56
CA HIS A 244 4.79 28.85 52.82
C HIS A 244 4.34 28.56 51.37
N PHE A 245 3.10 28.93 51.05
CA PHE A 245 2.63 29.10 49.69
C PHE A 245 1.93 30.46 49.60
N SER A 246 2.64 31.51 49.16
CA SER A 246 2.05 32.60 48.38
C SER A 246 3.09 33.62 47.89
N VAL A 247 2.84 34.03 46.67
CA VAL A 247 3.16 35.27 45.94
C VAL A 247 3.23 36.53 46.83
N GLY A 248 4.17 37.44 46.54
CA GLY A 248 4.02 38.88 46.85
C GLY A 248 5.23 39.62 47.42
N CYS A 249 5.74 40.58 46.64
CA CYS A 249 6.30 41.89 47.01
C CYS A 249 7.07 42.13 48.34
N ALA A 250 8.28 42.68 48.13
CA ALA A 250 8.76 43.96 48.66
C ALA A 250 9.58 44.03 49.98
N LEU A 251 10.73 44.70 49.82
CA LEU A 251 11.44 45.60 50.74
C LEU A 251 12.43 45.01 51.77
N PHE A 252 13.72 45.29 51.48
CA PHE A 252 14.89 45.61 52.34
C PHE A 252 14.57 46.25 53.71
N PRO A 253 15.52 46.39 54.70
CA PRO A 253 16.99 46.22 54.62
C PRO A 253 17.73 45.55 55.84
N SER A 254 19.00 45.15 55.58
CA SER A 254 20.24 45.21 56.43
C SER A 254 20.28 44.55 57.84
N PRO A 255 21.44 44.45 58.57
CA PRO A 255 22.83 44.85 58.29
C PRO A 255 23.92 43.80 58.63
N CYS A 256 25.19 44.26 58.54
CA CYS A 256 26.43 43.75 59.12
C CYS A 256 27.38 42.95 58.19
N GLY A 257 28.44 43.66 57.76
CA GLY A 257 29.56 43.21 56.96
C GLY A 257 30.16 44.38 56.22
#